data_AF-A0A1M3D024-F1
#
_entry.id   AF-A0A1M3D024-F1
#
_cell.length_a   1.000
_cell.length_b   1.000
_cell.length_c   1.000
_cell.angle_alpha   90.00
_cell.angle_beta   90.00
_cell.angle_gamma   90.00
#
_symmetry.space_group_name_H-M   'P 1'
#
loop_
_entity.id
_entity.type
_entity.pdbx_description
1 polymer ?
#
loop_
_entity_poly.entity_id
_entity_poly.type
_entity_poly.pdbx_seq_one_letter_code
_entity_poly.pdbx_strand_id
1 'polypeptide(L)'
;MREEEKRAFIRSYGVESSKSLTVKQLSEACQVLAYEQNKRQQEADIWRKRVIAAICSYIDSSSIAGIDNKVHYAKAIAVKAAGAKSFNDIPCHKLQLLYNTFLKRNRLHEEVVQLLSEAELYVQNIKESLGLK
;
A
#
# COMPACT_ATOMS: atom_id res chain seq x y z
N MET A 1 18.64 -10.33 -6.65
CA MET A 1 19.99 -10.00 -6.18
C MET A 1 20.85 -9.86 -7.43
N ARG A 2 21.54 -8.74 -7.57
CA ARG A 2 22.46 -8.50 -8.70
C ARG A 2 23.78 -9.26 -8.47
N GLU A 3 24.54 -9.54 -9.53
CA GLU A 3 25.81 -10.28 -9.41
C GLU A 3 26.86 -9.56 -8.54
N GLU A 4 26.80 -8.23 -8.46
CA GLU A 4 27.66 -7.45 -7.56
C GLU A 4 27.28 -7.65 -6.07
N GLU A 5 25.99 -7.58 -5.75
CA GLU A 5 25.47 -7.84 -4.40
C GLU A 5 25.79 -9.27 -3.95
N LYS A 6 25.64 -10.24 -4.87
CA LYS A 6 26.00 -11.63 -4.64
C LYS A 6 27.49 -11.77 -4.36
N ARG A 7 28.37 -11.16 -5.15
CA ARG A 7 29.83 -11.21 -4.94
C ARG A 7 30.24 -10.57 -3.61
N ALA A 8 29.63 -9.43 -3.25
CA ALA A 8 29.87 -8.78 -1.97
C ALA A 8 29.44 -9.68 -0.79
N PHE A 9 28.28 -10.33 -0.90
CA PHE A 9 27.78 -11.28 0.10
C PHE A 9 28.66 -12.52 0.23
N ILE A 10 29.18 -13.06 -0.88
CA ILE A 10 30.10 -14.20 -0.83
C ILE A 10 31.46 -13.79 -0.23
N ARG A 11 31.95 -12.59 -0.58
CA ARG A 11 33.20 -12.03 -0.04
C ARG A 11 33.15 -11.79 1.48
N SER A 12 31.98 -11.52 2.08
CA SER A 12 31.87 -11.37 3.54
C SER A 12 32.19 -12.66 4.31
N TYR A 13 32.14 -13.81 3.64
CA TYR A 13 32.57 -15.10 4.20
C TYR A 13 34.06 -15.42 3.91
N GLY A 14 34.81 -14.48 3.32
CA GLY A 14 36.24 -14.65 3.01
C GLY A 14 36.52 -15.54 1.79
N VAL A 15 35.51 -15.81 0.96
CA VAL A 15 35.64 -16.64 -0.25
C VAL A 15 35.27 -15.85 -1.50
N GLU A 16 35.79 -16.25 -2.65
CA GLU A 16 35.46 -15.60 -3.94
C GLU A 16 34.33 -16.29 -4.68
N SER A 17 34.01 -17.53 -4.30
CA SER A 17 32.99 -18.36 -4.94
C SER A 17 32.08 -19.00 -3.91
N SER A 18 30.79 -19.06 -4.21
CA SER A 18 29.82 -19.80 -3.39
C SER A 18 30.15 -21.30 -3.32
N LYS A 19 30.91 -21.83 -4.28
CA LYS A 19 31.39 -23.23 -4.27
C LYS A 19 32.48 -23.48 -3.22
N SER A 20 33.12 -22.43 -2.73
CA SER A 20 34.20 -22.51 -1.74
C SER A 20 33.71 -22.33 -0.31
N LEU A 21 32.40 -22.17 -0.11
CA LEU A 21 31.81 -22.07 1.24
C LEU A 21 31.91 -23.41 1.96
N THR A 22 32.38 -23.37 3.21
CA THR A 22 32.27 -24.52 4.11
C THR A 22 30.81 -24.80 4.45
N VAL A 23 30.52 -26.03 4.94
CA VAL A 23 29.16 -26.42 5.36
C VAL A 23 28.58 -25.44 6.38
N LYS A 24 29.39 -24.97 7.34
CA LYS A 24 28.97 -24.00 8.36
C LYS A 24 28.62 -22.64 7.75
N GLN A 25 29.47 -22.12 6.88
CA GLN A 25 29.23 -20.84 6.21
C GLN A 25 28.02 -20.89 5.26
N LEU A 26 27.84 -22.00 4.55
CA LEU A 26 26.68 -22.21 3.68
C LEU A 26 25.38 -22.21 4.50
N SER A 27 25.35 -22.90 5.64
CA SER A 27 24.19 -22.93 6.54
C SER A 27 23.83 -21.52 7.05
N GLU A 28 24.83 -20.76 7.50
CA GLU A 28 24.65 -19.38 7.96
C GLU A 28 24.16 -18.46 6.82
N ALA A 29 24.74 -18.57 5.63
CA ALA A 29 24.32 -17.81 4.46
C ALA A 29 22.85 -18.09 4.09
N CYS A 30 22.42 -19.35 4.15
CA CYS A 30 21.02 -19.72 3.95
C CYS A 30 20.09 -19.09 5.00
N GLN A 31 20.50 -19.07 6.27
CA GLN A 31 19.72 -18.45 7.35
C GLN A 31 19.55 -16.94 7.15
N VAL A 32 20.63 -16.24 6.79
CA VAL A 32 20.60 -14.79 6.52
C VAL A 32 19.67 -14.48 5.34
N LEU A 33 19.79 -15.23 4.23
CA LEU A 33 18.94 -15.03 3.06
C LEU A 33 17.46 -15.33 3.36
N ALA A 34 17.18 -16.38 4.14
CA ALA A 34 15.82 -16.70 4.56
C ALA A 34 15.22 -15.60 5.45
N TYR A 35 16.00 -15.05 6.39
CA TYR A 35 15.60 -13.92 7.22
C TYR A 35 15.27 -12.68 6.37
N GLU A 36 16.14 -12.31 5.44
CA GLU A 36 15.94 -11.16 4.54
C GLU A 36 14.75 -11.33 3.59
N GLN A 37 14.50 -12.58 3.15
CA GLN A 37 13.31 -12.90 2.37
C GLN A 37 12.04 -12.73 3.21
N ASN A 38 12.02 -13.28 4.42
CA ASN A 38 10.89 -13.17 5.34
C ASN A 38 10.60 -11.71 5.71
N LYS A 39 11.64 -10.91 5.99
CA LYS A 39 11.50 -9.49 6.29
C LYS A 39 10.85 -8.73 5.13
N ARG A 40 11.34 -8.91 3.90
CA ARG A 40 10.74 -8.29 2.70
C ARG A 40 9.28 -8.70 2.51
N GLN A 41 8.95 -9.96 2.81
CA GLN A 41 7.58 -10.46 2.70
C GLN A 41 6.66 -9.88 3.79
N GLN A 42 7.16 -9.68 5.00
CA GLN A 42 6.45 -8.98 6.09
C GLN A 42 6.22 -7.50 5.74
N GLU A 43 7.22 -6.80 5.21
CA GLU A 43 7.07 -5.41 4.77
C GLU A 43 5.99 -5.29 3.68
N ALA A 44 6.01 -6.18 2.69
CA ALA A 44 4.99 -6.21 1.65
C ALA A 44 3.59 -6.50 2.23
N ASP A 45 3.49 -7.36 3.26
CA ASP A 45 2.22 -7.67 3.93
C ASP A 45 1.63 -6.45 4.66
N ILE A 46 2.47 -5.67 5.33
CA ILE A 46 2.07 -4.42 5.98
C ILE A 46 1.49 -3.46 4.94
N TRP A 47 2.18 -3.26 3.80
CA TRP A 47 1.70 -2.39 2.74
C TRP A 47 0.41 -2.90 2.09
N ARG A 48 0.28 -4.21 1.90
CA ARG A 48 -0.95 -4.84 1.40
C ARG A 48 -2.15 -4.51 2.30
N LYS A 49 -2.01 -4.64 3.62
CA LYS A 49 -3.05 -4.29 4.58
C LYS A 49 -3.39 -2.80 4.56
N ARG A 50 -2.38 -1.93 4.49
CA ARG A 50 -2.57 -0.46 4.39
C ARG A 50 -3.35 -0.05 3.14
N VAL A 51 -3.00 -0.63 1.99
CA VAL A 51 -3.69 -0.37 0.71
C VAL A 51 -5.15 -0.80 0.80
N ILE A 52 -5.44 -1.99 1.36
CA ILE A 52 -6.81 -2.44 1.58
C ILE A 52 -7.57 -1.43 2.46
N ALA A 53 -7.00 -1.01 3.59
CA ALA A 53 -7.65 -0.08 4.49
C ALA A 53 -7.97 1.27 3.81
N ALA A 54 -7.00 1.85 3.07
CA ALA A 54 -7.20 3.11 2.38
C ALA A 54 -8.28 3.04 1.29
N ILE A 55 -8.31 1.95 0.51
CA ILE A 55 -9.34 1.75 -0.51
C ILE A 55 -10.70 1.45 0.11
N CYS A 56 -10.76 0.70 1.21
CA CYS A 56 -12.00 0.47 1.95
C CYS A 56 -12.60 1.81 2.43
N SER A 57 -11.79 2.70 3.00
CA SER A 57 -12.23 4.04 3.40
C SER A 57 -12.76 4.87 2.21
N TYR A 58 -12.15 4.73 1.04
CA TYR A 58 -12.69 5.31 -0.19
C TYR A 58 -14.07 4.72 -0.54
N ILE A 59 -14.23 3.39 -0.47
CA ILE A 59 -15.50 2.74 -0.78
C ILE A 59 -16.60 3.23 0.17
N ASP A 60 -16.29 3.33 1.47
CA ASP A 60 -17.23 3.77 2.52
C ASP A 60 -17.73 5.21 2.32
N SER A 61 -16.88 6.09 1.80
CA SER A 61 -17.22 7.50 1.51
C SER A 61 -17.82 7.72 0.12
N SER A 62 -17.82 6.68 -0.73
CA SER A 62 -18.32 6.78 -2.11
C SER A 62 -19.79 6.36 -2.23
N SER A 63 -20.38 6.63 -3.39
CA SER A 63 -21.72 6.14 -3.77
C SER A 63 -21.83 4.61 -3.86
N ILE A 64 -20.74 3.88 -3.66
CA ILE A 64 -20.66 2.43 -3.66
C ILE A 64 -20.57 1.86 -2.24
N ALA A 65 -20.94 2.64 -1.23
CA ALA A 65 -21.07 2.17 0.14
C ALA A 65 -22.09 1.01 0.24
N GLY A 66 -21.86 0.07 1.16
CA GLY A 66 -22.79 -1.04 1.44
C GLY A 66 -22.55 -2.34 0.65
N ILE A 67 -21.44 -2.50 -0.06
CA ILE A 67 -21.10 -3.78 -0.72
C ILE A 67 -20.71 -4.84 0.34
N ASP A 68 -21.35 -6.00 0.30
CA ASP A 68 -21.11 -7.16 1.20
C ASP A 68 -19.67 -7.73 1.15
N ASN A 69 -18.87 -7.38 0.14
CA ASN A 69 -17.49 -7.84 -0.01
C ASN A 69 -16.49 -6.72 -0.35
N LYS A 70 -16.49 -5.69 0.49
CA LYS A 70 -15.61 -4.52 0.37
C LYS A 70 -14.13 -4.85 0.20
N VAL A 71 -13.62 -5.86 0.92
CA VAL A 71 -12.20 -6.25 0.85
C VAL A 71 -11.85 -6.86 -0.51
N HIS A 72 -12.71 -7.72 -1.06
CA HIS A 72 -12.47 -8.28 -2.40
C HIS A 72 -12.50 -7.18 -3.46
N TYR A 73 -13.44 -6.24 -3.34
CA TYR A 73 -13.52 -5.10 -4.25
C TYR A 73 -12.28 -4.20 -4.16
N ALA A 74 -11.81 -3.91 -2.95
CA ALA A 74 -10.57 -3.16 -2.73
C ALA A 74 -9.36 -3.84 -3.39
N LYS A 75 -9.23 -5.17 -3.25
CA LYS A 75 -8.17 -5.94 -3.92
C LYS A 75 -8.29 -5.85 -5.44
N ALA A 76 -9.50 -5.96 -6.00
CA ALA A 76 -9.72 -5.86 -7.44
C ALA A 76 -9.33 -4.48 -7.99
N ILE A 77 -9.69 -3.39 -7.28
CA ILE A 77 -9.26 -2.03 -7.62
C ILE A 77 -7.73 -1.94 -7.63
N ALA A 78 -7.07 -2.42 -6.57
CA ALA A 78 -5.62 -2.36 -6.46
C ALA A 78 -4.92 -3.15 -7.58
N VAL A 79 -5.40 -4.34 -7.90
CA VAL A 79 -4.88 -5.18 -9.00
C VAL A 79 -5.00 -4.46 -10.34
N LYS A 80 -6.18 -3.90 -10.62
CA LYS A 80 -6.44 -3.14 -11.86
C LYS A 80 -5.57 -1.90 -11.97
N ALA A 81 -5.43 -1.14 -10.88
CA ALA A 81 -4.61 0.08 -10.83
C ALA A 81 -3.10 -0.23 -10.93
N ALA A 82 -2.65 -1.35 -10.37
CA ALA A 82 -1.24 -1.75 -10.42
C ALA A 82 -0.84 -2.43 -11.74
N GLY A 83 -1.80 -2.92 -12.53
CA GLY A 83 -1.55 -3.76 -13.70
C GLY A 83 -0.96 -5.12 -13.32
N ALA A 84 -1.38 -5.70 -12.20
CA ALA A 84 -0.93 -7.00 -11.71
C ALA A 84 -1.93 -8.11 -12.06
N LYS A 85 -1.51 -9.39 -11.96
CA LYS A 85 -2.41 -10.54 -12.13
C LYS A 85 -3.20 -10.85 -10.86
N SER A 86 -2.52 -10.79 -9.71
CA SER A 86 -3.13 -10.95 -8.40
C SER A 86 -2.67 -9.86 -7.44
N PHE A 87 -3.40 -9.70 -6.33
CA PHE A 87 -3.08 -8.67 -5.33
C PHE A 87 -1.73 -8.92 -4.64
N ASN A 88 -1.34 -10.19 -4.50
CA ASN A 88 -0.07 -10.56 -3.88
C ASN A 88 1.12 -10.36 -4.83
N ASP A 89 0.88 -10.23 -6.14
CA ASP A 89 1.92 -9.95 -7.15
C ASP A 89 2.28 -8.47 -7.22
N ILE A 90 1.55 -7.58 -6.52
CA ILE A 90 1.80 -6.15 -6.57
C ILE A 90 3.13 -5.84 -5.85
N PRO A 91 4.12 -5.24 -6.55
CA PRO A 91 5.39 -4.87 -5.93
C PRO A 91 5.20 -3.83 -4.82
N CYS A 92 6.06 -3.89 -3.79
CA CYS A 92 6.00 -3.00 -2.62
C CYS A 92 5.94 -1.50 -2.98
N HIS A 93 6.75 -1.05 -3.93
CA HIS A 93 6.73 0.36 -4.37
C HIS A 93 5.37 0.78 -4.98
N LYS A 94 4.69 -0.12 -5.72
CA LYS A 94 3.34 0.14 -6.24
C LYS A 94 2.30 0.15 -5.12
N LEU A 95 2.43 -0.72 -4.12
CA LEU A 95 1.56 -0.67 -2.94
C LEU A 95 1.68 0.66 -2.20
N GLN A 96 2.90 1.17 -2.01
CA GLN A 96 3.15 2.47 -1.40
C GLN A 96 2.53 3.61 -2.21
N LEU A 97 2.71 3.58 -3.54
CA LEU A 97 2.11 4.56 -4.44
C LEU A 97 0.58 4.54 -4.33
N LEU A 98 -0.04 3.36 -4.44
CA LEU A 98 -1.48 3.19 -4.30
C LEU A 98 -1.98 3.73 -2.96
N TYR A 99 -1.33 3.36 -1.86
CA TYR A 99 -1.68 3.84 -0.53
C TYR A 99 -1.66 5.38 -0.47
N ASN A 100 -0.58 6.02 -0.92
CA ASN A 100 -0.45 7.48 -0.90
C ASN A 100 -1.50 8.15 -1.78
N THR A 101 -1.79 7.59 -2.96
CA THR A 101 -2.83 8.11 -3.86
C THR A 101 -4.21 8.06 -3.22
N PHE A 102 -4.60 6.92 -2.62
CA PHE A 102 -5.89 6.80 -1.94
C PHE A 102 -5.97 7.65 -0.68
N LEU A 103 -4.89 7.75 0.10
CA LEU A 103 -4.84 8.61 1.28
C LEU A 103 -5.06 10.09 0.92
N LYS A 104 -4.36 10.59 -0.11
CA LYS A 104 -4.54 11.97 -0.59
C LYS A 104 -5.96 12.20 -1.11
N ARG A 105 -6.50 11.23 -1.85
CA ARG A 105 -7.87 11.29 -2.37
C ARG A 105 -8.90 11.38 -1.26
N ASN A 106 -8.81 10.51 -0.25
CA ASN A 106 -9.78 10.46 0.85
C ASN A 106 -9.78 11.77 1.64
N ARG A 107 -8.58 12.28 1.94
CA ARG A 107 -8.43 13.57 2.60
C ARG A 107 -9.05 14.72 1.79
N LEU A 108 -8.77 14.78 0.48
CA LEU A 108 -9.35 15.81 -0.39
C LEU A 108 -10.87 15.70 -0.43
N HIS A 109 -11.41 14.48 -0.44
CA HIS A 109 -12.85 14.27 -0.40
C HIS A 109 -13.47 14.81 0.90
N GLU A 110 -12.87 14.50 2.05
CA GLU A 110 -13.31 15.03 3.35
C GLU A 110 -13.26 16.57 3.40
N GLU A 111 -12.17 17.17 2.93
CA GLU A 111 -12.00 18.63 2.86
C GLU A 111 -13.08 19.28 1.96
N VAL A 112 -13.38 18.68 0.81
CA VAL A 112 -14.44 19.17 -0.09
C VAL A 112 -15.82 19.05 0.56
N VAL A 113 -16.13 17.93 1.23
CA VAL A 113 -17.41 17.74 1.93
C VAL A 113 -17.59 18.80 3.01
N GLN A 114 -16.55 19.08 3.80
CA GLN A 114 -16.61 20.12 4.83
C GLN A 114 -16.88 21.50 4.24
N LEU A 115 -16.16 21.89 3.18
CA LEU A 115 -16.35 23.18 2.51
C LEU A 115 -17.77 23.33 1.95
N LEU A 116 -18.34 22.27 1.38
CA LEU A 116 -19.72 22.28 0.87
C LEU A 116 -20.72 22.49 2.02
N SER A 117 -20.56 21.78 3.13
CA SER A 117 -21.43 21.96 4.30
C SER A 117 -21.36 23.38 4.88
N GLU A 118 -20.16 23.96 4.95
CA GLU A 118 -19.97 25.35 5.39
C GLU A 118 -20.66 26.35 4.44
N ALA A 119 -20.54 26.13 3.13
CA ALA A 119 -21.19 26.97 2.12
C ALA A 119 -22.72 26.87 2.18
N GLU A 120 -23.26 25.67 2.39
CA GLU A 120 -24.71 25.45 2.56
C GLU A 120 -25.26 26.20 3.78
N LEU A 121 -24.56 26.16 4.91
CA LEU A 121 -24.92 26.91 6.12
C LEU A 121 -24.89 28.42 5.87
N TYR A 122 -23.87 28.91 5.16
CA TYR A 122 -23.78 30.34 4.82
C TYR A 122 -24.97 30.79 3.94
N VAL A 123 -25.32 30.00 2.92
CA VAL A 123 -26.48 30.27 2.07
C VAL A 123 -27.78 30.25 2.87
N GLN A 124 -27.92 29.31 3.80
CA GLN A 124 -29.10 29.21 4.65
C GLN A 124 -29.25 30.43 5.55
N ASN A 125 -28.16 30.88 6.19
CA ASN A 125 -28.15 32.09 7.00
C ASN A 125 -28.50 33.35 6.19
N ILE A 126 -28.04 33.44 4.93
CA ILE A 126 -28.43 34.53 4.02
C ILE A 126 -29.92 34.50 3.73
N LYS A 127 -30.48 33.34 3.37
CA LYS A 127 -31.91 33.20 3.10
C LYS A 127 -32.76 33.62 4.29
N GLU A 128 -32.36 33.19 5.48
CA GLU A 128 -33.03 33.54 6.75
C GLU A 128 -32.96 35.04 7.04
N SER A 129 -31.80 35.68 6.82
CA SER A 129 -31.64 37.14 7.01
C SER A 129 -32.40 37.98 5.98
N LEU A 130 -32.66 37.44 4.79
CA LEU A 130 -33.47 38.09 3.74
C LEU A 130 -34.98 37.76 3.83
N GLY A 131 -35.40 36.93 4.80
CA GLY A 131 -36.79 36.53 4.96
C GLY A 131 -37.33 35.64 3.82
N LEU A 132 -36.44 35.06 3.03
CA LEU A 132 -36.78 34.15 1.94
C LEU A 132 -36.83 32.72 2.51
N LYS A 133 -38.03 32.14 2.60
CA LYS A 133 -38.22 30.73 2.96
C LYS A 133 -37.86 29.80 1.79
#